data_AF-A0AAW8APP0-F1
#
_entry.id   AF-A0AAW8APP0-F1
#
_cell.length_a   1.000
_cell.length_b   1.000
_cell.length_c   1.000
_cell.angle_alpha   90.00
_cell.angle_beta   90.00
_cell.angle_gamma   90.00
#
_symmetry.space_group_name_H-M   'P 1'
#
loop_
_entity.id
_entity.type
_entity.pdbx_description
1 polymer ?
#
loop_
_entity_poly.entity_id
_entity_poly.type
_entity_poly.pdbx_seq_one_letter_code
_entity_poly.pdbx_strand_id
1 'polypeptide(L)'
;QGVELDELKDESTPISDPKLDVILDIPVNLTMEVGGTEIAIRNLLQLSQGSVIELDRVAGEPLDVKVNGTLIAHGEVVVVNDRYGI
;
A
#
# COMPACT_ATOMS: atom_id res chain seq x y z
N GLN A 1 -5.05 31.47 -40.88
CA GLN A 1 -6.08 31.53 -39.83
C GLN A 1 -5.74 30.44 -38.84
N GLY A 2 -5.15 30.80 -37.70
CA GLY A 2 -4.79 29.84 -36.65
C GLY A 2 -6.03 29.53 -35.84
N VAL A 3 -6.33 28.25 -35.65
CA VAL A 3 -7.36 27.79 -34.71
C VAL A 3 -6.83 28.04 -33.30
N GLU A 4 -7.53 28.89 -32.57
CA GLU A 4 -7.31 29.13 -31.15
C GLU A 4 -7.82 27.90 -30.39
N LEU A 5 -6.95 27.28 -29.61
CA LEU A 5 -7.30 26.14 -28.78
C LEU A 5 -8.07 26.67 -27.57
N ASP A 6 -9.36 26.38 -27.49
CA ASP A 6 -10.17 26.68 -26.30
C ASP A 6 -9.53 26.02 -25.08
N GLU A 7 -9.17 26.84 -24.09
CA GLU A 7 -8.70 26.39 -22.79
C GLU A 7 -9.76 25.50 -22.14
N LEU A 8 -9.42 24.24 -21.90
CA LEU A 8 -10.26 23.31 -21.14
C LEU A 8 -10.32 23.81 -19.69
N LYS A 9 -11.37 24.56 -19.37
CA LYS A 9 -11.71 24.88 -17.98
C LYS A 9 -12.08 23.60 -17.26
N ASP A 10 -11.32 23.29 -16.21
CA ASP A 10 -11.64 22.23 -15.27
C ASP A 10 -12.90 22.65 -14.49
N GLU A 11 -14.07 22.14 -14.91
CA GLU A 11 -15.36 22.33 -14.24
C GLU A 11 -15.58 21.36 -13.07
N SER A 12 -14.52 20.95 -12.38
CA SER A 12 -14.69 20.27 -11.10
C SER A 12 -15.07 21.30 -10.03
N THR A 13 -16.38 21.42 -9.76
CA THR A 13 -16.87 22.13 -8.56
C THR A 13 -16.15 21.57 -7.33
N PRO A 14 -15.46 22.40 -6.53
CA PRO A 14 -14.81 21.92 -5.33
C PRO A 14 -15.87 21.33 -4.42
N ILE A 15 -15.73 20.05 -4.09
CA ILE A 15 -16.59 19.36 -3.14
C ILE A 15 -16.25 19.90 -1.75
N SER A 16 -16.71 21.11 -1.43
CA SER A 16 -16.65 21.66 -0.08
C SER A 16 -17.86 21.15 0.70
N ASP A 17 -17.93 19.83 0.90
CA ASP A 17 -18.85 19.22 1.85
C ASP A 17 -18.10 19.04 3.16
N PRO A 18 -18.42 19.79 4.23
CA PRO A 18 -17.72 19.72 5.52
C PRO A 18 -17.72 18.30 6.12
N LYS A 19 -18.63 17.43 5.68
CA LYS A 19 -18.65 16.01 6.07
C LYS A 19 -17.52 15.21 5.42
N LEU A 20 -17.09 15.59 4.22
CA LEU A 20 -15.99 14.94 3.53
C LEU A 20 -14.67 15.23 4.23
N ASP A 21 -14.45 16.48 4.67
CA ASP A 21 -13.25 16.87 5.42
C ASP A 21 -13.06 15.99 6.68
N VAL A 22 -14.14 15.72 7.41
CA VAL A 22 -14.11 14.82 8.59
C VAL A 22 -13.74 13.39 8.21
N ILE A 23 -14.16 12.90 7.03
CA ILE A 23 -13.82 11.55 6.56
C ILE A 23 -12.35 11.46 6.14
N LEU A 24 -11.79 12.53 5.56
CA LEU A 24 -10.39 12.58 5.13
C LEU A 24 -9.40 12.52 6.30
N ASP A 25 -9.80 12.98 7.49
CA ASP A 25 -8.99 12.94 8.71
C ASP A 25 -9.01 11.58 9.43
N ILE A 26 -9.78 10.60 8.96
CA ILE A 26 -9.87 9.29 9.59
C ILE A 26 -8.55 8.53 9.39
N PRO A 27 -7.82 8.17 10.47
CA PRO A 27 -6.57 7.43 10.33
C PRO A 27 -6.83 6.00 9.86
N VAL A 28 -5.96 5.51 8.97
CA VAL A 28 -6.00 4.14 8.46
C VAL A 28 -4.68 3.43 8.69
N ASN A 29 -4.72 2.10 8.84
CA ASN A 29 -3.50 1.29 8.93
C ASN A 29 -3.04 0.93 7.51
N LEU A 30 -1.90 1.49 7.13
CA LEU A 30 -1.18 1.12 5.92
C LEU A 30 -0.13 0.07 6.28
N THR A 31 -0.18 -1.09 5.64
CA THR A 31 0.79 -2.17 5.80
C THR A 31 1.44 -2.50 4.46
N MET A 32 2.69 -2.92 4.51
CA MET A 32 3.40 -3.46 3.37
C MET A 32 3.80 -4.89 3.68
N GLU A 33 3.44 -5.82 2.80
CA GLU A 33 3.65 -7.25 3.03
C GLU A 33 4.68 -7.81 2.05
N VAL A 34 5.70 -8.46 2.61
CA VAL A 34 6.72 -9.19 1.85
C VAL A 34 6.13 -10.45 1.22
N GLY A 35 5.21 -11.12 1.91
CA GLY A 35 4.57 -12.35 1.47
C GLY A 35 3.78 -12.99 2.60
N GLY A 36 2.96 -13.98 2.25
CA GLY A 36 2.16 -14.75 3.18
C GLY A 36 2.52 -16.23 3.13
N THR A 37 2.15 -16.98 4.16
CA THR A 37 2.07 -18.44 4.06
C THR A 37 1.07 -18.96 5.09
N GLU A 38 0.46 -20.10 4.77
CA GLU A 38 -0.33 -20.86 5.72
C GLU A 38 0.54 -21.98 6.30
N ILE A 39 0.52 -22.15 7.62
CA ILE A 39 1.21 -23.25 8.30
C ILE A 39 0.26 -23.93 9.28
N ALA A 40 0.41 -25.25 9.44
CA ALA A 40 -0.35 -25.99 10.44
C ALA A 40 0.02 -25.51 11.85
N ILE A 41 -0.96 -25.46 12.77
CA ILE A 41 -0.76 -25.05 14.17
C ILE A 41 0.37 -25.83 14.84
N ARG A 42 0.51 -27.12 14.51
CA ARG A 42 1.61 -27.96 15.01
C ARG A 42 2.98 -27.39 14.63
N ASN A 43 3.15 -26.94 13.39
CA ASN A 43 4.42 -26.39 12.89
C ASN A 43 4.68 -25.02 13.52
N LEU A 44 3.63 -24.19 13.68
CA LEU A 44 3.73 -22.91 14.37
C LEU A 44 4.26 -23.05 15.80
N LEU A 45 3.75 -24.02 16.57
CA LEU A 45 4.19 -24.28 17.95
C LEU A 45 5.61 -24.85 18.05
N GLN A 46 6.17 -25.35 16.94
CA GLN A 46 7.55 -25.87 16.87
C GLN A 46 8.55 -24.80 16.44
N LEU A 47 8.10 -23.62 16.03
CA LEU A 47 9.00 -22.53 15.68
C LEU A 47 9.83 -22.14 16.88
N SER A 48 11.12 -21.97 16.64
CA SER A 48 12.11 -21.57 17.63
C SER A 48 13.08 -20.58 17.01
N GLN A 49 13.96 -20.02 17.82
CA GLN A 49 14.98 -19.12 17.33
C GLN A 49 15.81 -19.81 16.22
N GLY A 50 15.88 -19.17 15.05
CA GLY A 50 16.59 -19.71 13.89
C GLY A 50 15.71 -20.53 12.92
N SER A 51 14.42 -20.73 13.21
CA SER A 51 13.50 -21.30 12.22
C SER A 51 13.37 -20.38 11.00
N VAL A 52 13.37 -20.99 9.81
CA VAL A 52 13.17 -20.30 8.52
C VAL A 52 11.80 -20.71 7.99
N ILE A 53 11.01 -19.72 7.56
CA ILE A 53 9.69 -19.91 6.97
C ILE A 53 9.75 -19.41 5.53
N GLU A 54 9.37 -20.30 4.61
CA GLU A 54 9.20 -19.93 3.21
C GLU A 54 7.86 -19.21 3.02
N LEU A 55 7.87 -18.16 2.21
CA LEU A 55 6.67 -17.38 1.87
C LEU A 55 6.24 -17.72 0.43
N ASP A 56 5.00 -17.39 0.10
CA ASP A 56 4.39 -17.64 -1.21
C ASP A 56 4.91 -16.74 -2.35
N ARG A 57 5.71 -15.71 -2.03
CA ARG A 57 6.20 -14.72 -2.99
C ARG A 57 7.63 -15.00 -3.46
N VAL A 58 7.86 -14.77 -4.75
CA VAL A 58 9.19 -14.86 -5.36
C VAL A 58 10.00 -13.58 -5.07
N ALA A 59 11.29 -13.75 -4.75
CA ALA A 59 12.18 -12.62 -4.53
C ALA A 59 12.32 -11.73 -5.78
N GLY A 60 12.26 -10.43 -5.59
CA GLY A 60 12.37 -9.43 -6.66
C GLY A 60 11.04 -8.93 -7.22
N GLU A 61 9.91 -9.50 -6.79
CA GLU A 61 8.59 -8.92 -7.07
C GLU A 61 8.31 -7.72 -6.17
N PRO A 62 7.57 -6.70 -6.65
CA PRO A 62 7.16 -5.57 -5.82
C PRO A 62 6.28 -6.06 -4.68
N LEU A 63 6.32 -5.37 -3.53
CA LEU A 63 5.58 -5.73 -2.33
C LEU A 63 4.15 -5.22 -2.39
N ASP A 64 3.24 -5.91 -1.70
CA ASP A 64 1.85 -5.49 -1.60
C ASP A 64 1.71 -4.36 -0.58
N VAL A 65 1.02 -3.29 -0.97
CA VAL A 65 0.61 -2.23 -0.08
C VAL A 65 -0.88 -2.38 0.21
N LYS A 66 -1.22 -2.56 1.48
CA LYS A 66 -2.59 -2.81 1.94
C LYS A 66 -3.07 -1.71 2.87
N VAL A 67 -4.34 -1.33 2.74
CA VAL A 67 -5.05 -0.49 3.70
C VAL A 67 -6.10 -1.33 4.40
N ASN A 68 -5.99 -1.48 5.71
CA ASN A 68 -6.90 -2.31 6.52
C ASN A 68 -7.08 -3.73 5.93
N GLY A 69 -6.00 -4.33 5.42
CA GLY A 69 -6.00 -5.66 4.79
C GLY A 69 -6.47 -5.71 3.33
N THR A 70 -6.92 -4.60 2.76
CA THR A 70 -7.30 -4.52 1.34
C THR A 70 -6.10 -4.09 0.49
N LEU A 71 -5.75 -4.85 -0.56
CA LEU A 71 -4.70 -4.48 -1.50
C LEU A 71 -5.08 -3.21 -2.26
N ILE A 72 -4.20 -2.20 -2.22
CA ILE A 72 -4.42 -0.92 -2.91
C ILE A 72 -3.35 -0.61 -3.96
N ALA A 73 -2.13 -1.16 -3.81
CA ALA A 73 -1.00 -0.86 -4.68
C ALA A 73 0.10 -1.92 -4.54
N HIS A 74 1.07 -1.85 -5.45
CA HIS A 74 2.36 -2.54 -5.32
C HIS A 74 3.47 -1.49 -5.24
N GLY A 75 4.48 -1.74 -4.43
CA GLY A 75 5.58 -0.80 -4.19
C GLY A 75 6.92 -1.49 -4.01
N GLU A 76 8.00 -0.74 -4.22
CA GLU A 76 9.36 -1.21 -3.99
C GLU A 76 9.91 -0.56 -2.73
N VAL A 77 10.62 -1.34 -1.92
CA VAL A 77 11.25 -0.80 -0.72
C VAL A 77 12.52 -0.06 -1.10
N VAL A 78 12.56 1.23 -0.77
CA VAL A 78 13.76 2.05 -0.91
C VAL A 78 14.33 2.35 0.47
N VAL A 79 15.64 2.63 0.54
CA VAL A 79 16.28 3.08 1.78
C VAL A 79 16.80 4.49 1.58
N VAL A 80 16.33 5.42 2.40
CA VAL A 80 16.74 6.83 2.39
C VAL A 80 17.13 7.23 3.80
N ASN A 81 18.36 7.70 4.00
CA ASN A 81 18.89 8.11 5.31
C ASN A 81 18.69 7.05 6.40
N ASP A 82 19.04 5.79 6.09
CA ASP A 82 18.86 4.62 6.97
C ASP A 82 17.41 4.34 7.42
N ARG A 83 16.44 4.88 6.68
CA ARG A 83 15.01 4.62 6.88
C ARG A 83 14.44 3.93 5.67
N TYR A 84 13.58 2.95 5.91
CA TYR A 84 12.78 2.34 4.86
C TYR A 84 11.74 3.35 4.35
N GLY A 85 11.65 3.49 3.04
CA GLY A 85 10.63 4.21 2.30
C GLY A 85 9.95 3.28 1.30
N ILE A 86 8.86 3.78 0.73
CA ILE A 86 8.02 3.11 -0.27
C ILE A 86 7.75 4.11 -1.39
#